data_AF-A0A7X6SPZ4-F1
#
_entry.id   AF-A0A7X6SPZ4-F1
#
_cell.length_a   1.000
_cell.length_b   1.000
_cell.length_c   1.000
_cell.angle_alpha   90.00
_cell.angle_beta   90.00
_cell.angle_gamma   90.00
#
_symmetry.space_group_name_H-M   'P 1'
#
loop_
_entity.id
_entity.type
_entity.pdbx_description
1 polymer ?
#
loop_
_entity_poly.entity_id
_entity_poly.type
_entity_poly.pdbx_seq_one_letter_code
_entity_poly.pdbx_strand_id
1 'polypeptide(L)'
;SYLINDADANFNGIIDPLETVKLIVNVHNNSDVQAREVMATLSTSSSDVMIINPIISLPMIEPNTIMQFVFEVQFTGVSSLSQYISMQFNLSISNGLPISNNLLIPYNIANVFNDFESNDGNFISETGWEWGIPAQVGPYSGVKVWATNLSGNYPNLIDYVLITPEYTLESSCILTFHHIYGMENYYDGGNVCISVDNGNNWTVITPLGGYPHNSIVSLNSQPGFTGSINSWQTVQFNLSQYAGQTVRFRFRMTSDSATTGIGWFIDNFELSGVNQKTGYIYGLVTPTSTTPASKALVMANNHFATHPDDNYSYRLYLPFGTYNVTATLLYHQSSSAFNIQITPESPLRQTDFTLIDLPKPVNSDFVVNNETGELLISWEPPYDPVLPIGGYKVYKKFNTGPFELVQTTNITSYTDYLSLNGLYKYYIRALYYNMEGCPSDTIEFIFPYQNVNEPSTPGLITRLKTNYPNPFNPTTTISFDLAEAGKAKLSIYNIKGQLVKVMVEDNFTPGSYNVVWNGKDSRNQNVSSGVYFYRLETKNKVFTQRMMLLK
;
A
#
# COMPACT_ATOMS: atom_id res chain seq x y z
N SER A 1 16.18 -4.28 11.03
CA SER A 1 17.38 -3.47 11.27
C SER A 1 16.96 -2.09 11.80
N TYR A 2 17.90 -1.21 12.15
CA TYR A 2 17.58 0.16 12.51
C TYR A 2 18.62 1.14 11.94
N LEU A 3 18.26 2.43 11.88
CA LEU A 3 19.15 3.55 11.60
C LEU A 3 19.01 4.57 12.73
N ILE A 4 20.06 5.33 12.97
CA ILE A 4 20.04 6.51 13.84
C ILE A 4 20.26 7.73 12.95
N ASN A 5 19.50 8.78 13.19
CA ASN A 5 19.64 10.04 12.50
C ASN A 5 19.58 11.20 13.50
N ASP A 6 20.63 12.00 13.51
CA ASP A 6 20.86 13.18 14.34
C ASP A 6 20.93 14.46 13.49
N ALA A 7 20.39 14.43 12.26
CA ALA A 7 20.49 15.56 11.33
C ALA A 7 19.69 16.80 11.79
N ASP A 8 18.66 16.60 12.63
CA ASP A 8 17.93 17.69 13.28
C ASP A 8 18.73 18.30 14.47
N ALA A 9 19.87 17.72 14.84
CA ALA A 9 20.73 18.15 15.94
C ALA A 9 22.11 18.64 15.41
N ASN A 10 23.20 17.90 15.62
CA ASN A 10 24.55 18.32 15.20
C ASN A 10 25.13 17.54 14.00
N PHE A 11 24.46 16.47 13.58
CA PHE A 11 24.83 15.63 12.44
C PHE A 11 26.26 15.07 12.50
N ASN A 12 26.73 14.67 13.69
CA ASN A 12 28.01 14.02 13.89
C ASN A 12 27.93 12.48 13.84
N GLY A 13 26.72 11.89 13.77
CA GLY A 13 26.49 10.46 13.67
C GLY A 13 26.71 9.70 14.98
N ILE A 14 26.82 10.41 16.10
CA ILE A 14 26.99 9.89 17.45
C ILE A 14 25.84 10.45 18.27
N ILE A 15 25.20 9.59 19.07
CA ILE A 15 24.19 10.07 20.00
C ILE A 15 24.90 10.75 21.17
N ASP A 16 24.86 12.08 21.18
CA ASP A 16 25.46 12.90 22.21
C ASP A 16 24.57 13.01 23.46
N PRO A 17 25.16 13.35 24.62
CA PRO A 17 24.38 13.64 25.81
C PRO A 17 23.45 14.83 25.61
N LEU A 18 22.22 14.74 26.13
CA LEU A 18 21.22 15.80 26.04
C LEU A 18 20.67 16.04 24.61
N GLU A 19 20.94 15.11 23.69
CA GLU A 19 20.51 15.17 22.30
C GLU A 19 19.14 14.48 22.08
N THR A 20 18.37 14.99 21.11
CA THR A 20 17.21 14.31 20.56
C THR A 20 17.54 13.81 19.17
N VAL A 21 17.38 12.50 18.95
CA VAL A 21 17.64 11.83 17.68
C VAL A 21 16.39 11.13 17.16
N LYS A 22 16.39 10.79 15.87
CA LYS A 22 15.42 9.85 15.29
C LYS A 22 16.02 8.45 15.31
N LEU A 23 15.33 7.51 15.96
CA LEU A 23 15.59 6.08 15.83
C LEU A 23 14.62 5.51 14.80
N ILE A 24 15.14 5.07 13.66
CA ILE A 24 14.36 4.55 12.55
C ILE A 24 14.43 3.03 12.58
N VAL A 25 13.35 2.38 12.99
CA VAL A 25 13.26 0.91 12.95
C VAL A 25 12.70 0.48 11.60
N ASN A 26 13.51 -0.28 10.85
CA ASN A 26 13.15 -0.80 9.53
C ASN A 26 12.51 -2.18 9.67
N VAL A 27 11.24 -2.29 9.27
CA VAL A 27 10.47 -3.53 9.29
C VAL A 27 10.20 -3.99 7.87
N HIS A 28 10.71 -5.16 7.50
CA HIS A 28 10.50 -5.74 6.18
C HIS A 28 9.30 -6.69 6.20
N ASN A 29 8.31 -6.43 5.35
CA ASN A 29 7.27 -7.39 5.02
C ASN A 29 7.72 -8.26 3.84
N ASN A 30 8.27 -9.43 4.11
CA ASN A 30 8.79 -10.35 3.09
C ASN A 30 7.69 -11.22 2.45
N SER A 31 6.41 -10.87 2.62
CA SER A 31 5.29 -11.63 2.08
C SER A 31 4.66 -10.93 0.89
N ASP A 32 3.93 -11.69 0.08
CA ASP A 32 3.17 -11.18 -1.07
C ASP A 32 1.85 -10.50 -0.67
N VAL A 33 1.57 -10.39 0.64
CA VAL A 33 0.35 -9.78 1.17
C VAL A 33 0.68 -8.65 2.13
N GLN A 34 -0.20 -7.65 2.20
CA GLN A 34 -0.01 -6.55 3.14
C GLN A 34 -0.19 -7.02 4.58
N ALA A 35 0.66 -6.55 5.50
CA ALA A 35 0.37 -6.62 6.93
C ALA A 35 -0.67 -5.56 7.27
N ARG A 36 -1.63 -5.83 8.17
CA ARG A 36 -2.75 -4.91 8.49
C ARG A 36 -2.81 -4.58 9.97
N GLU A 37 -3.38 -3.40 10.27
CA GLU A 37 -3.61 -2.92 11.63
C GLU A 37 -2.33 -2.98 12.48
N VAL A 38 -1.29 -2.34 11.94
CA VAL A 38 0.07 -2.46 12.46
C VAL A 38 0.25 -1.49 13.62
N MET A 39 0.69 -2.00 14.76
CA MET A 39 1.06 -1.20 15.93
C MET A 39 2.48 -1.54 16.35
N ALA A 40 3.35 -0.53 16.36
CA ALA A 40 4.71 -0.63 16.83
C ALA A 40 4.85 0.11 18.16
N THR A 41 5.61 -0.46 19.08
CA THR A 41 5.95 0.15 20.37
C THR A 41 7.45 0.11 20.58
N LEU A 42 7.99 1.17 21.17
CA LEU A 42 9.38 1.23 21.62
C LEU A 42 9.39 1.57 23.11
N SER A 43 10.20 0.85 23.88
CA SER A 43 10.34 1.05 25.32
C SER A 43 11.77 0.82 25.77
N THR A 44 12.17 1.40 26.90
CA THR A 44 13.47 1.16 27.53
C THR A 44 13.32 1.26 29.04
N SER A 45 14.18 0.55 29.77
CA SER A 45 14.30 0.67 31.22
C SER A 45 15.35 1.70 31.65
N SER A 46 16.13 2.25 30.71
CA SER A 46 17.14 3.26 31.01
C SER A 46 16.50 4.56 31.48
N SER A 47 16.97 5.08 32.61
CA SER A 47 16.57 6.40 33.10
C SER A 47 17.19 7.55 32.30
N ASP A 48 18.17 7.27 31.43
CA ASP A 48 18.84 8.27 30.61
C ASP A 48 18.09 8.58 29.32
N VAL A 49 16.99 7.88 29.02
CA VAL A 49 16.29 8.00 27.72
C VAL A 49 14.80 8.24 27.93
N MET A 50 14.27 9.19 27.19
CA MET A 50 12.84 9.45 27.05
C MET A 50 12.43 9.23 25.59
N ILE A 51 11.44 8.36 25.36
CA ILE A 51 10.87 8.15 24.02
C ILE A 51 9.62 9.04 23.91
N ILE A 52 9.66 10.03 23.03
CA ILE A 52 8.63 11.08 22.93
C ILE A 52 7.33 10.52 22.32
N ASN A 53 7.45 9.66 21.32
CA ASN A 53 6.34 9.01 20.62
C ASN A 53 6.47 7.47 20.69
N PRO A 54 6.26 6.85 21.86
CA PRO A 54 6.58 5.43 22.08
C PRO A 54 5.66 4.45 21.33
N ILE A 55 4.60 4.94 20.70
CA ILE A 55 3.62 4.13 19.96
C ILE A 55 3.42 4.75 18.58
N ILE A 56 3.54 3.92 17.54
CA ILE A 56 3.25 4.28 16.15
C ILE A 56 2.25 3.27 15.60
N SER A 57 1.20 3.76 14.93
CA SER A 57 0.20 2.91 14.29
C SER A 57 0.13 3.21 12.80
N LEU A 58 0.15 2.16 11.97
CA LEU A 58 -0.02 2.24 10.53
C LEU A 58 -1.20 1.35 10.11
N PRO A 59 -2.01 1.76 9.12
CA PRO A 59 -3.10 0.92 8.64
C PRO A 59 -2.58 -0.38 8.02
N MET A 60 -1.41 -0.33 7.38
CA MET A 60 -0.78 -1.48 6.74
C MET A 60 0.73 -1.29 6.52
N ILE A 61 1.41 -2.39 6.16
CA ILE A 61 2.72 -2.40 5.51
C ILE A 61 2.57 -3.17 4.20
N GLU A 62 3.00 -2.56 3.09
CA GLU A 62 2.88 -3.13 1.75
C GLU A 62 3.74 -4.40 1.56
N PRO A 63 3.31 -5.32 0.67
CA PRO A 63 4.10 -6.49 0.31
C PRO A 63 5.50 -6.12 -0.17
N ASN A 64 6.52 -6.89 0.21
CA ASN A 64 7.90 -6.75 -0.25
C ASN A 64 8.49 -5.34 -0.04
N THR A 65 8.07 -4.65 1.03
CA THR A 65 8.58 -3.32 1.40
C THR A 65 9.23 -3.32 2.78
N ILE A 66 10.19 -2.41 2.96
CA ILE A 66 10.83 -2.08 4.23
C ILE A 66 10.22 -0.77 4.73
N MET A 67 9.24 -0.87 5.62
CA MET A 67 8.57 0.29 6.20
C MET A 67 9.36 0.86 7.38
N GLN A 68 9.42 2.19 7.45
CA GLN A 68 10.16 2.92 8.49
C GLN A 68 9.25 3.35 9.64
N PHE A 69 9.57 2.89 10.85
CA PHE A 69 8.97 3.38 12.09
C PHE A 69 9.93 4.36 12.75
N VAL A 70 9.57 5.64 12.76
CA VAL A 70 10.45 6.73 13.20
C VAL A 70 10.07 7.17 14.61
N PHE A 71 10.87 6.74 15.58
CA PHE A 71 10.76 7.15 16.98
C PHE A 71 11.65 8.37 17.24
N GLU A 72 11.12 9.34 17.94
CA GLU A 72 11.86 10.47 18.47
C GLU A 72 12.30 10.14 19.89
N VAL A 73 13.62 10.10 20.08
CA VAL A 73 14.27 9.61 21.28
C VAL A 73 15.16 10.70 21.83
N GLN A 74 14.87 11.13 23.06
CA GLN A 74 15.65 12.14 23.76
C GLN A 74 16.54 11.46 24.81
N PHE A 75 17.83 11.74 24.74
CA PHE A 75 18.81 11.33 25.74
C PHE A 75 18.90 12.43 26.78
N THR A 76 18.56 12.11 28.03
CA THR A 76 18.34 13.09 29.12
C THR A 76 19.34 12.93 30.27
N GLY A 77 20.01 11.79 30.38
CA GLY A 77 20.97 11.49 31.45
C GLY A 77 22.30 10.94 30.93
N VAL A 78 23.26 10.76 31.83
CA VAL A 78 24.66 10.42 31.50
C VAL A 78 25.18 9.18 32.25
N SER A 79 24.28 8.41 32.87
CA SER A 79 24.67 7.24 33.66
C SER A 79 25.17 6.06 32.82
N SER A 80 24.69 5.96 31.57
CA SER A 80 25.02 4.92 30.59
C SER A 80 25.95 5.43 29.49
N LEU A 81 26.74 6.49 29.73
CA LEU A 81 27.68 6.99 28.72
C LEU A 81 28.65 5.91 28.26
N SER A 82 28.89 5.90 26.95
CA SER A 82 29.78 4.96 26.28
C SER A 82 29.38 3.49 26.46
N GLN A 83 28.07 3.25 26.48
CA GLN A 83 27.46 1.92 26.54
C GLN A 83 26.37 1.80 25.48
N TYR A 84 25.90 0.57 25.27
CA TYR A 84 24.70 0.29 24.51
C TYR A 84 23.46 0.39 25.40
N ILE A 85 22.49 1.20 25.00
CA ILE A 85 21.18 1.26 25.63
C ILE A 85 20.26 0.25 24.97
N SER A 86 19.73 -0.67 25.77
CA SER A 86 18.73 -1.64 25.34
C SER A 86 17.36 -0.96 25.19
N MET A 87 16.76 -1.12 24.02
CA MET A 87 15.42 -0.65 23.69
C MET A 87 14.59 -1.79 23.13
N GLN A 88 13.49 -2.11 23.78
CA GLN A 88 12.57 -3.16 23.38
C GLN A 88 11.60 -2.61 22.33
N PHE A 89 11.70 -3.15 21.11
CA PHE A 89 10.77 -2.91 20.01
C PHE A 89 9.78 -4.07 19.90
N ASN A 90 8.48 -3.78 19.93
CA ASN A 90 7.44 -4.77 19.66
C ASN A 90 6.54 -4.30 18.52
N LEU A 91 6.17 -5.23 17.64
CA LEU A 91 5.24 -5.02 16.54
C LEU A 91 4.09 -6.03 16.65
N SER A 92 2.86 -5.56 16.56
CA SER A 92 1.68 -6.41 16.41
C SER A 92 0.96 -6.10 15.11
N ILE A 93 0.44 -7.14 14.45
CA ILE A 93 -0.31 -7.06 13.20
C ILE A 93 -1.52 -8.00 13.29
N SER A 94 -2.63 -7.68 12.63
CA SER A 94 -3.87 -8.48 12.76
C SER A 94 -3.86 -9.77 11.95
N ASN A 95 -2.99 -9.87 10.94
CA ASN A 95 -2.91 -11.00 10.01
C ASN A 95 -1.53 -11.69 10.00
N GLY A 96 -0.80 -11.66 11.11
CA GLY A 96 0.47 -12.36 11.24
C GLY A 96 0.97 -12.45 12.68
N LEU A 97 2.19 -12.95 12.85
CA LEU A 97 2.79 -13.12 14.18
C LEU A 97 3.40 -11.79 14.67
N PRO A 98 3.31 -11.50 15.97
CA PRO A 98 3.98 -10.33 16.52
C PRO A 98 5.50 -10.50 16.49
N ILE A 99 6.21 -9.38 16.41
CA ILE A 99 7.68 -9.32 16.50
C ILE A 99 8.04 -8.68 17.82
N SER A 100 9.09 -9.20 18.46
CA SER A 100 9.64 -8.67 19.70
C SER A 100 11.16 -8.74 19.60
N ASN A 101 11.81 -7.59 19.55
CA ASN A 101 13.25 -7.46 19.35
C ASN A 101 13.86 -6.50 20.36
N ASN A 102 14.99 -6.88 20.93
CA ASN A 102 15.82 -5.97 21.69
C ASN A 102 16.81 -5.27 20.76
N LEU A 103 16.78 -3.95 20.74
CA LEU A 103 17.69 -3.11 19.96
C LEU A 103 18.78 -2.57 20.89
N LEU A 104 20.04 -2.71 20.49
CA LEU A 104 21.19 -2.20 21.23
C LEU A 104 21.66 -0.91 20.59
N ILE A 105 21.33 0.22 21.21
CA ILE A 105 21.56 1.57 20.66
C ILE A 105 22.85 2.15 21.23
N PRO A 106 23.86 2.48 20.41
CA PRO A 106 25.11 3.07 20.89
C PRO A 106 24.88 4.47 21.47
N TYR A 107 25.29 4.71 22.73
CA TYR A 107 25.20 6.03 23.36
C TYR A 107 26.60 6.62 23.58
N ASN A 108 26.86 7.77 22.94
CA ASN A 108 28.13 8.48 22.99
C ASN A 108 29.34 7.62 22.55
N ILE A 109 29.13 6.72 21.58
CA ILE A 109 30.14 5.88 20.92
C ILE A 109 29.80 5.72 19.43
N ALA A 110 30.83 5.67 18.59
CA ALA A 110 30.70 5.50 17.13
C ALA A 110 30.89 4.02 16.74
N ASN A 111 30.11 3.12 17.34
CA ASN A 111 30.31 1.68 17.19
C ASN A 111 29.09 0.99 16.57
N VAL A 112 29.34 0.15 15.56
CA VAL A 112 28.35 -0.82 15.05
C VAL A 112 28.50 -2.11 15.84
N PHE A 113 27.39 -2.67 16.33
CA PHE A 113 27.39 -3.95 17.03
C PHE A 113 26.25 -4.85 16.56
N ASN A 114 26.57 -6.13 16.36
CA ASN A 114 25.61 -7.18 16.05
C ASN A 114 25.90 -8.39 16.95
N ASP A 115 24.97 -8.68 17.85
CA ASP A 115 24.91 -9.91 18.65
C ASP A 115 24.20 -11.06 17.92
N PHE A 116 23.72 -10.81 16.70
CA PHE A 116 23.04 -11.75 15.82
C PHE A 116 21.73 -12.36 16.37
N GLU A 117 21.12 -11.78 17.40
CA GLU A 117 19.93 -12.37 18.01
C GLU A 117 18.65 -12.00 17.25
N SER A 118 18.51 -10.71 16.98
CA SER A 118 17.33 -10.13 16.34
C SER A 118 17.40 -10.16 14.81
N ASN A 119 18.61 -10.20 14.26
CA ASN A 119 18.86 -10.19 12.82
C ASN A 119 20.26 -10.73 12.50
N ASP A 120 20.51 -11.00 11.23
CA ASP A 120 21.76 -11.58 10.71
C ASP A 120 22.86 -10.52 10.43
N GLY A 121 22.67 -9.28 10.89
CA GLY A 121 23.55 -8.14 10.61
C GLY A 121 23.48 -7.64 9.17
N ASN A 122 22.56 -8.14 8.35
CA ASN A 122 22.56 -8.04 6.89
C ASN A 122 23.84 -8.59 6.24
N PHE A 123 24.46 -9.58 6.89
CA PHE A 123 25.60 -10.26 6.29
C PHE A 123 25.10 -11.15 5.14
N ILE A 124 25.89 -11.22 4.08
CA ILE A 124 25.56 -11.98 2.87
C ILE A 124 26.39 -13.25 2.89
N SER A 125 25.72 -14.39 3.09
CA SER A 125 26.31 -15.70 2.83
C SER A 125 26.31 -15.94 1.32
N GLU A 126 27.46 -15.77 0.68
CA GLU A 126 27.59 -16.16 -0.73
C GLU A 126 27.59 -17.70 -0.85
N THR A 127 28.26 -18.36 0.09
CA THR A 127 28.35 -19.82 0.17
C THR A 127 28.49 -20.31 1.62
N GLY A 128 27.67 -21.29 1.99
CA GLY A 128 27.90 -22.21 3.11
C GLY A 128 27.88 -21.67 4.54
N TRP A 129 27.76 -20.36 4.74
CA TRP A 129 27.48 -19.82 6.07
C TRP A 129 25.97 -19.79 6.34
N GLU A 130 25.60 -20.08 7.58
CA GLU A 130 24.23 -20.15 8.07
C GLU A 130 24.08 -19.29 9.33
N TRP A 131 23.00 -18.53 9.41
CA TRP A 131 22.62 -17.79 10.62
C TRP A 131 21.54 -18.55 11.37
N GLY A 132 21.75 -18.82 12.65
CA GLY A 132 20.76 -19.54 13.46
C GLY A 132 21.30 -20.09 14.77
N ILE A 133 20.53 -21.03 15.34
CA ILE A 133 20.83 -21.65 16.63
C ILE A 133 21.73 -22.88 16.39
N PRO A 134 23.00 -22.87 16.82
CA PRO A 134 23.92 -23.99 16.62
C PRO A 134 23.60 -25.15 17.58
N ALA A 135 23.67 -26.39 17.08
CA ALA A 135 23.40 -27.60 17.86
C ALA A 135 24.64 -28.13 18.62
N GLN A 136 25.85 -27.73 18.22
CA GLN A 136 27.10 -28.31 18.71
C GLN A 136 27.91 -27.39 19.62
N VAL A 137 27.62 -26.09 19.59
CA VAL A 137 28.38 -25.03 20.27
C VAL A 137 27.39 -24.12 20.99
N GLY A 138 27.62 -23.80 22.26
CA GLY A 138 26.86 -22.73 22.91
C GLY A 138 27.32 -21.38 22.36
N PRO A 139 26.42 -20.50 21.87
CA PRO A 139 26.74 -19.13 21.45
C PRO A 139 27.50 -18.34 22.51
N TYR A 140 28.29 -17.35 22.10
CA TYR A 140 29.02 -16.50 23.05
C TYR A 140 28.04 -15.64 23.85
N SER A 141 27.02 -15.12 23.17
CA SER A 141 25.87 -14.45 23.75
C SER A 141 24.57 -14.91 23.11
N GLY A 142 23.45 -14.72 23.82
CA GLY A 142 22.14 -15.05 23.28
C GLY A 142 22.00 -16.51 22.88
N VAL A 143 21.39 -16.77 21.71
CA VAL A 143 21.10 -18.11 21.21
C VAL A 143 21.45 -18.32 19.73
N LYS A 144 21.82 -17.27 18.98
CA LYS A 144 22.14 -17.37 17.55
C LYS A 144 23.57 -16.93 17.26
N VAL A 145 24.11 -17.48 16.17
CA VAL A 145 25.43 -17.12 15.64
C VAL A 145 25.39 -17.19 14.11
N TRP A 146 26.44 -16.69 13.47
CA TRP A 146 26.80 -17.14 12.11
C TRP A 146 27.76 -18.34 12.21
N ALA A 147 27.49 -19.40 11.46
CA ALA A 147 28.32 -20.60 11.46
C ALA A 147 28.46 -21.20 10.07
N THR A 148 29.56 -21.89 9.79
CA THR A 148 29.71 -22.65 8.53
C THR A 148 28.88 -23.94 8.49
N ASN A 149 28.37 -24.41 9.64
CA ASN A 149 27.23 -25.32 9.73
C ASN A 149 26.58 -25.12 11.11
N LEU A 150 25.26 -25.12 11.20
CA LEU A 150 24.58 -25.12 12.50
C LEU A 150 24.54 -26.50 13.16
N SER A 151 24.81 -27.58 12.40
CA SER A 151 24.87 -28.95 12.89
C SER A 151 25.72 -29.83 11.97
N GLY A 152 26.40 -30.83 12.53
CA GLY A 152 27.26 -31.75 11.78
C GLY A 152 28.65 -31.19 11.52
N ASN A 153 29.38 -31.80 10.60
CA ASN A 153 30.69 -31.31 10.19
C ASN A 153 30.59 -30.65 8.81
N TYR A 154 31.51 -29.72 8.50
CA TYR A 154 31.56 -29.14 7.15
C TYR A 154 31.92 -30.20 6.09
N PRO A 155 31.54 -30.02 4.82
CA PRO A 155 31.97 -30.90 3.73
C PRO A 155 33.45 -30.74 3.34
N ASN A 156 34.00 -31.74 2.64
CA ASN A 156 35.31 -31.60 1.99
C ASN A 156 35.23 -30.63 0.81
N LEU A 157 36.36 -30.03 0.43
CA LEU A 157 36.54 -29.14 -0.73
C LEU A 157 35.61 -27.93 -0.73
N ILE A 158 35.35 -27.34 0.44
CA ILE A 158 34.53 -26.13 0.54
C ILE A 158 35.34 -24.86 0.28
N ASP A 159 34.65 -23.83 -0.18
CA ASP A 159 35.08 -22.43 -0.15
C ASP A 159 33.87 -21.58 0.27
N TYR A 160 33.72 -21.40 1.57
CA TYR A 160 32.59 -20.73 2.21
C TYR A 160 32.91 -19.29 2.51
N VAL A 161 31.99 -18.40 2.13
CA VAL A 161 32.18 -16.95 2.12
C VAL A 161 31.00 -16.25 2.76
N LEU A 162 31.29 -15.46 3.80
CA LEU A 162 30.35 -14.55 4.46
C LEU A 162 30.87 -13.13 4.36
N ILE A 163 30.05 -12.22 3.85
CA ILE A 163 30.42 -10.84 3.57
C ILE A 163 29.58 -9.89 4.40
N THR A 164 30.22 -8.88 5.00
CA THR A 164 29.52 -7.84 5.74
C THR A 164 28.90 -6.78 4.83
N PRO A 165 27.97 -5.97 5.32
CA PRO A 165 27.65 -4.67 4.72
C PRO A 165 28.87 -3.75 4.57
N GLU A 166 28.65 -2.63 3.89
CA GLU A 166 29.64 -1.57 3.79
C GLU A 166 29.71 -0.74 5.07
N TYR A 167 30.93 -0.40 5.47
CA TYR A 167 31.21 0.48 6.60
C TYR A 167 32.20 1.56 6.19
N THR A 168 31.90 2.82 6.48
CA THR A 168 32.86 3.92 6.31
C THR A 168 33.64 4.10 7.61
N LEU A 169 34.94 3.86 7.54
CA LEU A 169 35.84 3.87 8.70
C LEU A 169 36.34 5.29 9.02
N GLU A 170 36.49 5.61 10.31
CA GLU A 170 37.09 6.85 10.81
C GLU A 170 38.50 6.62 11.38
N SER A 171 39.05 7.59 12.12
CA SER A 171 40.32 7.41 12.83
C SER A 171 40.16 6.45 14.01
N SER A 172 41.14 5.56 14.21
CA SER A 172 41.20 4.60 15.34
C SER A 172 40.17 3.46 15.31
N CYS A 173 39.84 2.93 14.13
CA CYS A 173 38.95 1.79 13.98
C CYS A 173 39.55 0.46 14.43
N ILE A 174 38.75 -0.30 15.18
CA ILE A 174 39.02 -1.69 15.54
C ILE A 174 37.80 -2.54 15.18
N LEU A 175 38.02 -3.59 14.39
CA LEU A 175 37.08 -4.70 14.24
C LEU A 175 37.32 -5.70 15.36
N THR A 176 36.27 -6.04 16.10
CA THR A 176 36.26 -7.08 17.13
C THR A 176 35.17 -8.09 16.82
N PHE A 177 35.45 -9.39 16.99
CA PHE A 177 34.40 -10.41 17.03
C PHE A 177 34.82 -11.55 17.95
N HIS A 178 33.85 -12.35 18.35
CA HIS A 178 34.09 -13.59 19.09
C HIS A 178 34.00 -14.75 18.11
N HIS A 179 34.90 -15.72 18.24
CA HIS A 179 34.82 -16.94 17.47
C HIS A 179 35.14 -18.20 18.27
N ILE A 180 34.65 -19.31 17.78
CA ILE A 180 35.11 -20.65 18.12
C ILE A 180 35.14 -21.46 16.83
N TYR A 181 36.10 -22.37 16.70
CA TYR A 181 36.24 -23.15 15.49
C TYR A 181 36.84 -24.53 15.75
N GLY A 182 36.52 -25.48 14.88
CA GLY A 182 37.13 -26.80 14.83
C GLY A 182 37.31 -27.27 13.38
N MET A 183 38.56 -27.29 12.94
CA MET A 183 39.01 -27.53 11.57
C MET A 183 40.16 -28.55 11.56
N GLU A 184 40.44 -29.18 10.41
CA GLU A 184 41.68 -29.96 10.26
C GLU A 184 42.91 -29.05 10.40
N ASN A 185 43.87 -29.48 11.20
CA ASN A 185 45.04 -28.68 11.53
C ASN A 185 45.99 -28.53 10.32
N TYR A 186 46.35 -27.30 9.97
CA TYR A 186 47.21 -26.88 8.86
C TYR A 186 46.66 -27.08 7.43
N TYR A 187 45.70 -27.96 7.24
CA TYR A 187 45.09 -28.25 5.92
C TYR A 187 43.87 -27.39 5.67
N ASP A 188 42.97 -27.32 6.65
CA ASP A 188 41.75 -26.53 6.61
C ASP A 188 41.92 -25.24 7.38
N GLY A 189 41.21 -24.20 6.96
CA GLY A 189 41.30 -22.96 7.71
C GLY A 189 40.36 -21.87 7.27
N GLY A 190 40.31 -20.83 8.10
CA GLY A 190 39.58 -19.61 7.82
C GLY A 190 40.42 -18.35 8.01
N ASN A 191 40.19 -17.34 7.18
CA ASN A 191 40.81 -16.04 7.32
C ASN A 191 39.80 -14.89 7.12
N VAL A 192 40.18 -13.71 7.59
CA VAL A 192 39.41 -12.48 7.41
C VAL A 192 40.09 -11.63 6.33
N CYS A 193 39.32 -11.25 5.32
CA CYS A 193 39.74 -10.33 4.28
C CYS A 193 39.00 -8.99 4.39
N ILE A 194 39.60 -7.94 3.84
CA ILE A 194 38.99 -6.63 3.65
C ILE A 194 38.95 -6.27 2.16
N SER A 195 37.88 -5.62 1.74
CA SER A 195 37.77 -4.97 0.43
C SER A 195 37.50 -3.48 0.63
N VAL A 196 38.11 -2.64 -0.22
CA VAL A 196 37.95 -1.18 -0.24
C VAL A 196 37.32 -0.69 -1.55
N ASP A 197 36.88 -1.62 -2.39
CA ASP A 197 36.43 -1.41 -3.76
C ASP A 197 35.15 -2.21 -4.07
N ASN A 198 34.26 -2.29 -3.08
CA ASN A 198 32.95 -2.94 -3.19
C ASN A 198 33.04 -4.44 -3.57
N GLY A 199 33.97 -5.16 -2.95
CA GLY A 199 34.13 -6.61 -3.12
C GLY A 199 34.85 -7.04 -4.40
N ASN A 200 35.33 -6.11 -5.24
CA ASN A 200 36.06 -6.46 -6.47
C ASN A 200 37.43 -7.08 -6.16
N ASN A 201 38.15 -6.56 -5.16
CA ASN A 201 39.41 -7.13 -4.68
C ASN A 201 39.38 -7.34 -3.16
N TRP A 202 40.09 -8.37 -2.70
CA TRP A 202 40.13 -8.78 -1.29
C TRP A 202 41.56 -8.97 -0.81
N THR A 203 41.90 -8.32 0.31
CA THR A 203 43.20 -8.43 0.97
C THR A 203 43.04 -9.11 2.32
N VAL A 204 43.86 -10.12 2.62
CA VAL A 204 43.87 -10.77 3.95
C VAL A 204 44.39 -9.77 4.98
N ILE A 205 43.61 -9.50 6.03
CA ILE A 205 44.03 -8.68 7.17
C ILE A 205 44.53 -9.58 8.30
N THR A 206 45.46 -9.08 9.11
CA THR A 206 46.08 -9.84 10.21
C THR A 206 45.50 -9.39 11.56
N PRO A 207 45.04 -10.31 12.42
CA PRO A 207 44.54 -9.95 13.73
C PRO A 207 45.67 -9.45 14.64
N LEU A 208 45.33 -8.67 15.66
CA LEU A 208 46.21 -8.34 16.76
C LEU A 208 46.64 -9.66 17.43
N GLY A 209 47.96 -9.88 17.53
CA GLY A 209 48.54 -11.16 17.98
C GLY A 209 48.89 -12.14 16.85
N GLY A 210 48.47 -11.88 15.60
CA GLY A 210 48.76 -12.71 14.45
C GLY A 210 47.84 -13.93 14.31
N TYR A 211 47.84 -14.54 13.11
CA TYR A 211 47.17 -15.83 12.91
C TYR A 211 47.95 -16.95 13.59
N PRO A 212 47.29 -18.04 14.03
CA PRO A 212 47.97 -19.19 14.62
C PRO A 212 48.86 -19.93 13.61
N HIS A 213 48.59 -19.79 12.31
CA HIS A 213 49.43 -20.35 11.26
C HIS A 213 49.58 -19.41 10.05
N ASN A 214 50.78 -19.41 9.45
CA ASN A 214 51.13 -18.49 8.37
C ASN A 214 50.86 -19.03 6.95
N SER A 215 50.59 -20.33 6.80
CA SER A 215 50.41 -20.98 5.50
C SER A 215 49.49 -22.20 5.61
N ILE A 216 48.22 -22.06 5.24
CA ILE A 216 47.24 -23.16 5.28
C ILE A 216 46.98 -23.66 3.86
N VAL A 217 46.94 -24.98 3.67
CA VAL A 217 46.89 -25.62 2.34
C VAL A 217 45.66 -25.19 1.55
N SER A 218 44.46 -25.37 2.11
CA SER A 218 43.20 -25.04 1.43
C SER A 218 43.02 -23.53 1.19
N LEU A 219 43.68 -22.68 1.98
CA LEU A 219 43.67 -21.23 1.81
C LEU A 219 44.71 -20.73 0.79
N ASN A 220 45.16 -21.57 -0.15
CA ASN A 220 46.21 -21.24 -1.12
C ASN A 220 47.50 -20.74 -0.43
N SER A 221 47.89 -21.39 0.66
CA SER A 221 49.06 -21.04 1.47
C SER A 221 49.01 -19.65 2.11
N GLN A 222 47.81 -19.08 2.28
CA GLN A 222 47.62 -17.84 3.05
C GLN A 222 47.60 -18.12 4.57
N PRO A 223 47.88 -17.09 5.41
CA PRO A 223 47.73 -17.20 6.85
C PRO A 223 46.24 -17.30 7.25
N GLY A 224 45.96 -17.96 8.37
CA GLY A 224 44.60 -18.15 8.85
C GLY A 224 44.50 -18.89 10.18
N PHE A 225 43.27 -19.00 10.69
CA PHE A 225 42.88 -19.87 11.77
C PHE A 225 42.78 -21.32 11.27
N THR A 226 43.30 -22.27 12.04
CA THR A 226 43.30 -23.71 11.73
C THR A 226 43.37 -24.53 13.02
N GLY A 227 43.04 -25.82 12.95
CA GLY A 227 42.91 -26.69 14.11
C GLY A 227 41.61 -26.41 14.89
N SER A 228 41.61 -26.70 16.19
CA SER A 228 40.43 -26.57 17.04
C SER A 228 40.73 -25.81 18.33
N ILE A 229 39.77 -24.98 18.75
CA ILE A 229 39.78 -24.29 20.05
C ILE A 229 38.56 -24.69 20.89
N ASN A 230 38.76 -24.82 22.21
CA ASN A 230 37.74 -25.38 23.12
C ASN A 230 36.91 -24.32 23.87
N SER A 231 37.18 -23.04 23.63
CA SER A 231 36.46 -21.91 24.22
C SER A 231 36.43 -20.76 23.24
N TRP A 232 35.38 -19.94 23.30
CA TRP A 232 35.31 -18.70 22.54
C TRP A 232 36.52 -17.81 22.80
N GLN A 233 37.05 -17.22 21.73
CA GLN A 233 38.14 -16.25 21.77
C GLN A 233 37.69 -14.94 21.14
N THR A 234 38.14 -13.83 21.72
CA THR A 234 37.97 -12.50 21.13
C THR A 234 39.11 -12.25 20.15
N VAL A 235 38.77 -11.86 18.92
CA VAL A 235 39.72 -11.50 17.87
C VAL A 235 39.56 -10.03 17.55
N GLN A 236 40.68 -9.32 17.40
CA GLN A 236 40.68 -7.90 17.08
C GLN A 236 41.56 -7.60 15.88
N PHE A 237 41.18 -6.64 15.05
CA PHE A 237 41.98 -6.14 13.93
C PHE A 237 42.09 -4.62 14.04
N ASN A 238 43.32 -4.09 13.98
CA ASN A 238 43.52 -2.65 13.86
C ASN A 238 43.35 -2.23 12.40
N LEU A 239 42.36 -1.36 12.15
CA LEU A 239 41.97 -0.92 10.83
C LEU A 239 42.32 0.54 10.57
N SER A 240 43.12 1.17 11.43
CA SER A 240 43.46 2.60 11.33
C SER A 240 44.08 3.00 9.99
N GLN A 241 44.74 2.06 9.29
CA GLN A 241 45.29 2.29 7.94
C GLN A 241 44.22 2.48 6.85
N TYR A 242 42.98 2.09 7.12
CA TYR A 242 41.84 2.19 6.21
C TYR A 242 40.91 3.37 6.56
N ALA A 243 41.33 4.25 7.47
CA ALA A 243 40.56 5.43 7.86
C ALA A 243 40.16 6.27 6.63
N GLY A 244 38.91 6.70 6.59
CA GLY A 244 38.30 7.46 5.49
C GLY A 244 37.86 6.61 4.29
N GLN A 245 38.06 5.28 4.32
CA GLN A 245 37.63 4.38 3.25
C GLN A 245 36.31 3.68 3.62
N THR A 246 35.51 3.38 2.60
CA THR A 246 34.36 2.48 2.72
C THR A 246 34.83 1.05 2.47
N VAL A 247 34.57 0.16 3.42
CA VAL A 247 35.11 -1.20 3.42
C VAL A 247 34.03 -2.26 3.60
N ARG A 248 34.32 -3.48 3.15
CA ARG A 248 33.59 -4.71 3.53
C ARG A 248 34.57 -5.72 4.10
N PHE A 249 34.10 -6.58 5.00
CA PHE A 249 34.87 -7.72 5.48
C PHE A 249 34.33 -9.01 4.92
N ARG A 250 35.23 -9.97 4.69
CA ARG A 250 34.90 -11.32 4.26
C ARG A 250 35.50 -12.32 5.22
N PHE A 251 34.64 -13.17 5.79
CA PHE A 251 35.03 -14.36 6.53
C PHE A 251 35.03 -15.52 5.53
N ARG A 252 36.22 -16.01 5.19
CA ARG A 252 36.41 -17.10 4.24
C ARG A 252 36.87 -18.35 4.97
N MET A 253 36.25 -19.49 4.73
CA MET A 253 36.69 -20.80 5.22
C MET A 253 36.84 -21.76 4.04
N THR A 254 37.94 -22.50 4.01
CA THR A 254 38.20 -23.53 2.99
C THR A 254 38.55 -24.86 3.63
N SER A 255 38.27 -25.96 2.91
CA SER A 255 38.71 -27.30 3.30
C SER A 255 39.40 -28.05 2.16
N ASP A 256 40.22 -29.03 2.53
CA ASP A 256 40.88 -29.94 1.63
C ASP A 256 39.98 -31.15 1.27
N SER A 257 40.56 -32.22 0.73
CA SER A 257 39.82 -33.40 0.28
C SER A 257 39.47 -34.43 1.38
N ALA A 258 39.86 -34.20 2.64
CA ALA A 258 39.71 -35.12 3.75
C ALA A 258 39.29 -34.41 5.05
N THR A 259 39.25 -35.17 6.15
CA THR A 259 39.04 -34.75 7.55
C THR A 259 38.25 -33.45 7.79
N THR A 260 37.04 -33.59 8.32
CA THR A 260 36.21 -32.41 8.62
C THR A 260 35.92 -32.26 10.10
N GLY A 261 35.61 -31.03 10.51
CA GLY A 261 35.28 -30.66 11.88
C GLY A 261 33.96 -29.88 11.96
N ILE A 262 33.69 -29.34 13.14
CA ILE A 262 32.45 -28.58 13.41
C ILE A 262 32.36 -27.26 12.63
N GLY A 263 33.49 -26.77 12.10
CA GLY A 263 33.54 -25.55 11.29
C GLY A 263 33.87 -24.31 12.09
N TRP A 264 33.46 -23.15 11.59
CA TRP A 264 33.74 -21.84 12.18
C TRP A 264 32.44 -21.16 12.60
N PHE A 265 32.41 -20.67 13.84
CA PHE A 265 31.30 -19.93 14.44
C PHE A 265 31.79 -18.53 14.81
N ILE A 266 31.00 -17.50 14.47
CA ILE A 266 31.27 -16.11 14.82
C ILE A 266 30.05 -15.49 15.52
N ASP A 267 30.34 -14.66 16.51
CA ASP A 267 29.36 -13.99 17.35
C ASP A 267 29.88 -12.61 17.78
N ASN A 268 28.99 -11.71 18.21
CA ASN A 268 29.30 -10.38 18.71
C ASN A 268 30.27 -9.61 17.81
N PHE A 269 29.85 -9.37 16.57
CA PHE A 269 30.58 -8.53 15.63
C PHE A 269 30.47 -7.07 16.07
N GLU A 270 31.59 -6.44 16.34
CA GLU A 270 31.70 -5.04 16.71
C GLU A 270 32.71 -4.31 15.82
N LEU A 271 32.33 -3.15 15.31
CA LEU A 271 33.23 -2.26 14.59
C LEU A 271 33.18 -0.88 15.23
N SER A 272 34.32 -0.44 15.75
CA SER A 272 34.48 0.86 16.40
C SER A 272 35.00 1.92 15.43
N GLY A 273 34.68 3.19 15.71
CA GLY A 273 35.11 4.34 14.89
C GLY A 273 34.46 4.31 13.51
N VAL A 274 33.16 4.06 13.44
CA VAL A 274 32.44 3.97 12.17
C VAL A 274 31.56 5.20 12.00
N ASN A 275 31.56 5.76 10.81
CA ASN A 275 30.61 6.80 10.45
C ASN A 275 29.22 6.18 10.30
N GLN A 276 28.34 6.44 11.28
CA GLN A 276 26.95 5.97 11.28
C GLN A 276 25.96 7.01 10.72
N LYS A 277 26.45 8.13 10.17
CA LYS A 277 25.59 9.18 9.66
C LYS A 277 24.70 8.63 8.55
N THR A 278 23.42 8.97 8.63
CA THR A 278 22.43 8.68 7.60
C THR A 278 21.85 9.98 7.09
N GLY A 279 21.37 10.00 5.86
CA GLY A 279 20.62 11.13 5.33
C GLY A 279 19.13 10.84 5.25
N TYR A 280 18.39 11.76 4.65
CA TYR A 280 17.01 11.49 4.27
C TYR A 280 16.57 12.30 3.06
N ILE A 281 15.61 11.74 2.34
CA ILE A 281 14.86 12.43 1.29
C ILE A 281 13.58 12.93 1.93
N TYR A 282 13.20 14.18 1.68
CA TYR A 282 11.99 14.79 2.20
C TYR A 282 11.30 15.64 1.16
N GLY A 283 10.05 15.99 1.39
CA GLY A 283 9.31 16.88 0.51
C GLY A 283 7.81 16.69 0.67
N LEU A 284 7.06 17.14 -0.32
CA LEU A 284 5.61 17.02 -0.34
C LEU A 284 5.14 15.97 -1.34
N VAL A 285 4.10 15.22 -0.99
CA VAL A 285 3.33 14.38 -1.92
C VAL A 285 1.96 14.99 -2.12
N THR A 286 1.66 15.44 -3.34
CA THR A 286 0.43 16.14 -3.69
C THR A 286 -0.41 15.32 -4.68
N PRO A 287 -1.41 14.58 -4.22
CA PRO A 287 -2.43 14.02 -5.10
C PRO A 287 -3.25 15.14 -5.76
N THR A 288 -3.58 15.00 -7.05
CA THR A 288 -4.51 15.94 -7.72
C THR A 288 -5.97 15.63 -7.42
N SER A 289 -6.27 14.54 -6.71
CA SER A 289 -7.60 14.21 -6.20
C SER A 289 -7.77 14.69 -4.74
N THR A 290 -8.96 14.46 -4.19
CA THR A 290 -9.23 14.67 -2.75
C THR A 290 -8.76 13.50 -1.87
N THR A 291 -8.07 12.51 -2.44
CA THR A 291 -7.56 11.37 -1.68
C THR A 291 -6.45 11.86 -0.74
N PRO A 292 -6.46 11.50 0.56
CA PRO A 292 -5.41 11.91 1.49
C PRO A 292 -4.03 11.45 1.02
N ALA A 293 -3.03 12.34 1.11
CA ALA A 293 -1.64 12.03 0.78
C ALA A 293 -1.06 10.94 1.70
N SER A 294 -1.57 10.79 2.91
CA SER A 294 -1.19 9.73 3.85
C SER A 294 -1.54 8.31 3.38
N LYS A 295 -2.31 8.17 2.29
CA LYS A 295 -2.53 6.88 1.60
C LYS A 295 -1.52 6.58 0.50
N ALA A 296 -0.67 7.55 0.14
CA ALA A 296 0.38 7.36 -0.85
C ALA A 296 1.58 6.66 -0.22
N LEU A 297 2.35 5.94 -1.03
CA LEU A 297 3.60 5.30 -0.63
C LEU A 297 4.75 5.98 -1.34
N VAL A 298 5.77 6.41 -0.60
CA VAL A 298 7.04 6.88 -1.16
C VAL A 298 8.09 5.82 -0.94
N MET A 299 8.70 5.33 -2.02
CA MET A 299 9.60 4.19 -1.97
C MET A 299 10.91 4.45 -2.71
N ALA A 300 12.05 4.15 -2.07
CA ALA A 300 13.39 4.21 -2.65
C ALA A 300 13.91 2.82 -3.04
N ASN A 301 14.46 2.73 -4.26
CA ASN A 301 15.03 1.51 -4.84
C ASN A 301 14.12 0.27 -4.75
N ASN A 302 12.80 0.49 -4.71
CA ASN A 302 11.77 -0.55 -4.52
C ASN A 302 11.87 -1.34 -3.20
N HIS A 303 12.48 -0.76 -2.15
CA HIS A 303 12.63 -1.44 -0.85
C HIS A 303 12.23 -0.52 0.31
N PHE A 304 12.98 0.55 0.58
CA PHE A 304 12.71 1.45 1.71
C PHE A 304 11.50 2.31 1.43
N ALA A 305 10.53 2.31 2.35
CA ALA A 305 9.26 2.98 2.15
C ALA A 305 8.80 3.79 3.38
N THR A 306 8.00 4.81 3.10
CA THR A 306 7.34 5.66 4.10
C THR A 306 6.00 6.16 3.56
N HIS A 307 5.12 6.58 4.45
CA HIS A 307 3.90 7.30 4.11
C HIS A 307 4.07 8.79 4.41
N PRO A 308 3.55 9.69 3.55
CA PRO A 308 3.38 11.09 3.91
C PRO A 308 2.46 11.24 5.13
N ASP A 309 2.64 12.33 5.87
CA ASP A 309 1.70 12.73 6.91
C ASP A 309 0.46 13.42 6.33
N ASP A 310 -0.49 13.77 7.20
CA ASP A 310 -1.73 14.45 6.81
C ASP A 310 -1.48 15.91 6.34
N ASN A 311 -0.27 16.45 6.53
CA ASN A 311 0.18 17.73 6.00
C ASN A 311 0.96 17.58 4.69
N TYR A 312 0.79 16.45 3.98
CA TYR A 312 1.42 16.14 2.70
C TYR A 312 2.93 15.88 2.77
N SER A 313 3.56 16.00 3.94
CA SER A 313 5.01 15.95 4.10
C SER A 313 5.48 14.51 4.32
N TYR A 314 6.62 14.14 3.74
CA TYR A 314 7.26 12.86 4.01
C TYR A 314 8.74 13.04 4.35
N ARG A 315 9.29 12.07 5.09
CA ARG A 315 10.73 11.86 5.26
C ARG A 315 11.04 10.37 5.09
N LEU A 316 12.03 10.06 4.26
CA LEU A 316 12.52 8.72 4.01
C LEU A 316 14.02 8.67 4.33
N TYR A 317 14.38 8.01 5.44
CA TYR A 317 15.74 7.96 5.96
C TYR A 317 16.54 6.88 5.26
N LEU A 318 17.74 7.22 4.80
CA LEU A 318 18.53 6.36 3.93
C LEU A 318 20.02 6.44 4.30
N PRO A 319 20.76 5.32 4.21
CA PRO A 319 22.21 5.36 4.18
C PRO A 319 22.75 6.27 3.05
N PHE A 320 24.06 6.53 3.06
CA PHE A 320 24.69 7.19 1.92
C PHE A 320 24.63 6.31 0.67
N GLY A 321 24.31 6.93 -0.46
CA GLY A 321 24.15 6.21 -1.71
C GLY A 321 23.32 6.95 -2.75
N THR A 322 23.08 6.25 -3.85
CA THR A 322 22.24 6.70 -4.97
C THR A 322 20.89 6.00 -4.94
N TYR A 323 19.81 6.77 -5.09
CA TYR A 323 18.45 6.27 -4.98
C TYR A 323 17.57 6.72 -6.14
N ASN A 324 16.73 5.80 -6.60
CA ASN A 324 15.55 6.08 -7.40
C ASN A 324 14.33 6.04 -6.49
N VAL A 325 13.56 7.13 -6.46
CA VAL A 325 12.42 7.27 -5.56
C VAL A 325 11.15 7.39 -6.38
N THR A 326 10.13 6.65 -6.00
CA THR A 326 8.81 6.73 -6.63
C THR A 326 7.73 6.90 -5.57
N ALA A 327 6.88 7.90 -5.76
CA ALA A 327 5.64 8.06 -5.04
C ALA A 327 4.50 7.39 -5.83
N THR A 328 3.69 6.56 -5.16
CA THR A 328 2.55 5.87 -5.74
C THR A 328 1.30 6.08 -4.90
N LEU A 329 0.15 6.09 -5.54
CA LEU A 329 -1.16 6.08 -4.91
C LEU A 329 -2.11 5.31 -5.81
N LEU A 330 -3.00 4.51 -5.22
CA LEU A 330 -3.94 3.72 -6.00
C LEU A 330 -4.79 4.62 -6.91
N TYR A 331 -4.94 4.22 -8.17
CA TYR A 331 -5.64 4.99 -9.21
C TYR A 331 -5.07 6.37 -9.50
N HIS A 332 -3.77 6.56 -9.26
CA HIS A 332 -3.04 7.74 -9.70
C HIS A 332 -1.86 7.33 -10.57
N GLN A 333 -1.46 8.17 -11.50
CA GLN A 333 -0.16 8.08 -12.14
C GLN A 333 0.93 8.36 -11.09
N SER A 334 1.87 7.43 -10.96
CA SER A 334 3.03 7.57 -10.09
C SER A 334 3.97 8.69 -10.53
N SER A 335 4.71 9.24 -9.59
CA SER A 335 5.76 10.24 -9.84
C SER A 335 7.10 9.70 -9.38
N SER A 336 8.15 9.85 -10.18
CA SER A 336 9.48 9.29 -9.92
C SER A 336 10.58 10.32 -10.08
N ALA A 337 11.59 10.22 -9.22
CA ALA A 337 12.83 10.96 -9.29
C ALA A 337 14.00 9.98 -9.28
N PHE A 338 14.98 10.20 -10.15
CA PHE A 338 16.07 9.25 -10.39
C PHE A 338 17.42 9.85 -9.99
N ASN A 339 18.36 8.98 -9.63
CA ASN A 339 19.74 9.34 -9.30
C ASN A 339 19.88 10.36 -8.16
N ILE A 340 18.99 10.31 -7.16
CA ILE A 340 19.11 11.15 -5.96
C ILE A 340 20.31 10.67 -5.15
N GLN A 341 21.26 11.58 -4.89
CA GLN A 341 22.46 11.29 -4.11
C GLN A 341 22.28 11.77 -2.67
N ILE A 342 22.44 10.85 -1.72
CA ILE A 342 22.64 11.14 -0.31
C ILE A 342 24.12 10.94 -0.01
N THR A 343 24.83 12.02 0.32
CA THR A 343 26.27 12.00 0.62
C THR A 343 26.54 12.72 1.94
N PRO A 344 27.73 12.55 2.55
CA PRO A 344 28.10 13.31 3.74
C PRO A 344 27.98 14.83 3.58
N GLU A 345 28.27 15.36 2.40
CA GLU A 345 28.21 16.79 2.08
C GLU A 345 26.79 17.28 1.76
N SER A 346 25.90 16.36 1.35
CA SER A 346 24.51 16.66 1.06
C SER A 346 23.60 15.54 1.57
N PRO A 347 23.45 15.43 2.90
CA PRO A 347 22.72 14.33 3.53
C PRO A 347 21.20 14.51 3.42
N LEU A 348 20.72 15.73 3.20
CA LEU A 348 19.31 16.05 3.08
C LEU A 348 18.97 16.38 1.63
N ARG A 349 17.94 15.74 1.08
CA ARG A 349 17.47 16.01 -0.28
C ARG A 349 15.98 16.30 -0.31
N GLN A 350 15.62 17.51 -0.73
CA GLN A 350 14.24 17.84 -1.00
C GLN A 350 13.80 17.29 -2.36
N THR A 351 12.65 16.64 -2.43
CA THR A 351 12.03 16.15 -3.67
C THR A 351 10.52 16.12 -3.48
N ASP A 352 9.80 16.87 -4.31
CA ASP A 352 8.34 16.90 -4.27
C ASP A 352 7.75 15.99 -5.35
N PHE A 353 6.62 15.36 -5.05
CA PHE A 353 5.91 14.46 -5.95
C PHE A 353 4.47 14.91 -6.15
N THR A 354 4.02 14.94 -7.40
CA THR A 354 2.62 15.15 -7.76
C THR A 354 2.04 13.88 -8.35
N LEU A 355 0.96 13.37 -7.76
CA LEU A 355 0.30 12.14 -8.21
C LEU A 355 -0.96 12.52 -8.97
N ILE A 356 -1.01 12.20 -10.27
CA ILE A 356 -2.10 12.62 -11.15
C ILE A 356 -3.23 11.61 -11.06
N ASP A 357 -4.41 12.06 -10.63
CA ASP A 357 -5.61 11.24 -10.50
C ASP A 357 -6.03 10.64 -11.85
N LEU A 358 -6.47 9.39 -11.81
CA LEU A 358 -7.00 8.64 -12.95
C LEU A 358 -8.49 8.35 -12.69
N PRO A 359 -9.38 9.34 -12.84
CA PRO A 359 -10.75 9.24 -12.36
C PRO A 359 -11.56 8.18 -13.12
N LYS A 360 -12.65 7.70 -12.47
CA LYS A 360 -13.52 6.66 -13.01
C LYS A 360 -14.53 7.21 -14.04
N PRO A 361 -14.99 6.39 -14.99
CA PRO A 361 -16.23 6.66 -15.74
C PRO A 361 -17.42 6.87 -14.80
N VAL A 362 -18.37 7.72 -15.22
CA VAL A 362 -19.54 8.10 -14.42
C VAL A 362 -20.85 7.73 -15.12
N ASN A 363 -21.98 7.85 -14.42
CA ASN A 363 -23.33 7.66 -14.96
C ASN A 363 -23.49 6.35 -15.75
N SER A 364 -22.94 5.25 -15.23
CA SER A 364 -23.06 3.94 -15.86
C SER A 364 -24.48 3.40 -15.71
N ASP A 365 -25.11 3.06 -16.83
CA ASP A 365 -26.48 2.56 -16.92
C ASP A 365 -26.53 1.33 -17.83
N PHE A 366 -27.60 0.55 -17.71
CA PHE A 366 -27.78 -0.67 -18.49
C PHE A 366 -29.23 -0.98 -18.85
N VAL A 367 -29.41 -1.61 -20.00
CA VAL A 367 -30.71 -2.11 -20.48
C VAL A 367 -30.55 -3.57 -20.88
N VAL A 368 -31.42 -4.45 -20.38
CA VAL A 368 -31.42 -5.88 -20.69
C VAL A 368 -32.72 -6.25 -21.38
N ASN A 369 -32.60 -6.94 -22.51
CA ASN A 369 -33.72 -7.62 -23.16
C ASN A 369 -33.71 -9.10 -22.75
N ASN A 370 -34.69 -9.52 -21.94
CA ASN A 370 -34.80 -10.91 -21.48
C ASN A 370 -35.17 -11.91 -22.59
N GLU A 371 -35.77 -11.45 -23.69
CA GLU A 371 -36.17 -12.31 -24.80
C GLU A 371 -34.98 -12.66 -25.69
N THR A 372 -34.11 -11.69 -25.95
CA THR A 372 -32.94 -11.86 -26.82
C THR A 372 -31.65 -12.16 -26.05
N GLY A 373 -31.62 -11.87 -24.75
CA GLY A 373 -30.41 -11.88 -23.93
C GLY A 373 -29.50 -10.67 -24.17
N GLU A 374 -29.89 -9.72 -25.02
CA GLU A 374 -29.07 -8.55 -25.32
C GLU A 374 -28.98 -7.62 -24.11
N LEU A 375 -27.77 -7.29 -23.71
CA LEU A 375 -27.43 -6.31 -22.69
C LEU A 375 -26.72 -5.14 -23.36
N LEU A 376 -27.24 -3.94 -23.20
CA LEU A 376 -26.56 -2.69 -23.54
C LEU A 376 -26.10 -2.00 -22.25
N ILE A 377 -24.81 -1.73 -22.14
CA ILE A 377 -24.23 -0.89 -21.09
C ILE A 377 -23.78 0.43 -21.72
N SER A 378 -24.11 1.55 -21.09
CA SER A 378 -23.64 2.88 -21.47
C SER A 378 -23.06 3.61 -20.28
N TRP A 379 -22.10 4.50 -20.51
CA TRP A 379 -21.51 5.35 -19.47
C TRP A 379 -21.17 6.73 -20.03
N GLU A 380 -20.74 7.62 -19.14
CA GLU A 380 -20.17 8.91 -19.51
C GLU A 380 -18.67 8.96 -19.17
N PRO A 381 -17.87 9.73 -19.93
CA PRO A 381 -16.49 9.99 -19.56
C PRO A 381 -16.37 10.64 -18.16
N PRO A 382 -15.27 10.42 -17.44
CA PRO A 382 -14.93 11.16 -16.23
C PRO A 382 -15.05 12.69 -16.41
N TYR A 383 -15.48 13.40 -15.35
CA TYR A 383 -15.52 14.86 -15.35
C TYR A 383 -14.11 15.46 -15.26
N ASP A 384 -13.76 16.32 -16.22
CA ASP A 384 -12.54 17.14 -16.25
C ASP A 384 -11.23 16.40 -15.88
N PRO A 385 -10.89 15.29 -16.56
CA PRO A 385 -9.68 14.56 -16.25
C PRO A 385 -8.43 15.36 -16.64
N VAL A 386 -7.41 15.33 -15.79
CA VAL A 386 -6.10 15.97 -16.07
C VAL A 386 -5.42 15.34 -17.28
N LEU A 387 -5.52 14.01 -17.43
CA LEU A 387 -4.94 13.26 -18.55
C LEU A 387 -5.99 12.94 -19.62
N PRO A 388 -5.62 12.89 -20.90
CA PRO A 388 -6.53 12.51 -21.97
C PRO A 388 -6.95 11.05 -21.85
N ILE A 389 -8.24 10.80 -22.12
CA ILE A 389 -8.80 9.45 -22.18
C ILE A 389 -8.58 8.88 -23.58
N GLY A 390 -7.84 7.77 -23.66
CA GLY A 390 -7.59 7.04 -24.90
C GLY A 390 -8.66 6.00 -25.24
N GLY A 391 -9.46 5.59 -24.24
CA GLY A 391 -10.52 4.59 -24.41
C GLY A 391 -11.01 4.06 -23.06
N TYR A 392 -11.65 2.89 -23.10
CA TYR A 392 -12.26 2.22 -21.96
C TYR A 392 -12.04 0.72 -22.03
N LYS A 393 -11.96 0.10 -20.86
CA LYS A 393 -12.01 -1.36 -20.70
C LYS A 393 -13.24 -1.75 -19.90
N VAL A 394 -13.96 -2.76 -20.37
CA VAL A 394 -15.14 -3.32 -19.70
C VAL A 394 -14.78 -4.67 -19.13
N TYR A 395 -15.05 -4.84 -17.84
CA TYR A 395 -14.82 -6.09 -17.12
C TYR A 395 -16.15 -6.71 -16.75
N LYS A 396 -16.24 -8.04 -16.87
CA LYS A 396 -17.43 -8.84 -16.56
C LYS A 396 -17.09 -9.91 -15.55
N LYS A 397 -18.00 -10.17 -14.62
CA LYS A 397 -17.97 -11.31 -13.72
C LYS A 397 -19.32 -12.02 -13.76
N PHE A 398 -19.29 -13.34 -13.77
CA PHE A 398 -20.48 -14.19 -13.68
C PHE A 398 -20.45 -15.00 -12.38
N ASN A 399 -21.53 -14.92 -11.60
CA ASN A 399 -21.68 -15.52 -10.29
C ASN A 399 -20.45 -15.28 -9.38
N THR A 400 -19.77 -16.35 -8.96
CA THR A 400 -18.62 -16.30 -8.05
C THR A 400 -17.27 -16.21 -8.76
N GLY A 401 -17.23 -16.21 -10.11
CA GLY A 401 -15.99 -16.15 -10.89
C GLY A 401 -15.17 -14.87 -10.70
N PRO A 402 -13.96 -14.78 -11.25
CA PRO A 402 -13.19 -13.53 -11.30
C PRO A 402 -13.82 -12.53 -12.28
N PHE A 403 -13.39 -11.27 -12.20
CA PHE A 403 -13.66 -10.31 -13.28
C PHE A 403 -12.70 -10.57 -14.45
N GLU A 404 -13.25 -10.63 -15.66
CA GLU A 404 -12.52 -10.84 -16.90
C GLU A 404 -12.70 -9.63 -17.81
N LEU A 405 -11.64 -9.25 -18.54
CA LEU A 405 -11.70 -8.20 -19.56
C LEU A 405 -12.51 -8.72 -20.74
N VAL A 406 -13.66 -8.11 -21.03
CA VAL A 406 -14.54 -8.52 -22.14
C VAL A 406 -14.51 -7.56 -23.32
N GLN A 407 -14.07 -6.31 -23.12
CA GLN A 407 -13.97 -5.34 -24.20
C GLN A 407 -12.91 -4.29 -23.93
N THR A 408 -12.20 -3.87 -24.99
CA THR A 408 -11.52 -2.57 -25.06
C THR A 408 -12.19 -1.74 -26.15
N THR A 409 -12.57 -0.49 -25.86
CA THR A 409 -13.38 0.34 -26.76
C THR A 409 -13.05 1.82 -26.62
N ASN A 410 -13.28 2.60 -27.67
CA ASN A 410 -13.10 4.07 -27.66
C ASN A 410 -14.43 4.82 -27.61
N ILE A 411 -15.55 4.10 -27.61
CA ILE A 411 -16.90 4.65 -27.44
C ILE A 411 -17.41 4.34 -26.03
N THR A 412 -18.46 5.06 -25.60
CA THR A 412 -18.99 4.98 -24.24
C THR A 412 -20.17 4.01 -24.10
N SER A 413 -20.12 2.91 -24.85
CA SER A 413 -21.11 1.84 -24.78
C SER A 413 -20.50 0.47 -25.10
N TYR A 414 -21.16 -0.58 -24.60
CA TYR A 414 -20.82 -1.97 -24.83
C TYR A 414 -22.08 -2.82 -24.89
N THR A 415 -22.14 -3.72 -25.88
CA THR A 415 -23.23 -4.70 -26.02
C THR A 415 -22.70 -6.10 -25.74
N ASP A 416 -23.43 -6.83 -24.90
CA ASP A 416 -23.18 -8.23 -24.54
C ASP A 416 -24.44 -9.08 -24.85
N TYR A 417 -24.27 -10.39 -24.98
CA TYR A 417 -25.37 -11.34 -25.21
C TYR A 417 -25.35 -12.43 -24.14
N LEU A 418 -26.29 -12.34 -23.21
CA LEU A 418 -26.40 -13.19 -22.03
C LEU A 418 -27.13 -14.49 -22.38
N SER A 419 -26.52 -15.63 -22.06
CA SER A 419 -27.06 -16.96 -22.36
C SER A 419 -27.25 -17.85 -21.12
N LEU A 420 -26.76 -17.42 -19.95
CA LEU A 420 -26.81 -18.18 -18.72
C LEU A 420 -27.57 -17.43 -17.64
N ASN A 421 -28.42 -18.13 -16.90
CA ASN A 421 -29.10 -17.53 -15.76
C ASN A 421 -28.14 -17.39 -14.59
N GLY A 422 -28.11 -16.23 -13.95
CA GLY A 422 -27.23 -15.97 -12.81
C GLY A 422 -26.91 -14.51 -12.60
N LEU A 423 -26.05 -14.25 -11.63
CA LEU A 423 -25.61 -12.91 -11.26
C LEU A 423 -24.52 -12.43 -12.21
N TYR A 424 -24.77 -11.33 -12.89
CA TYR A 424 -23.80 -10.62 -13.70
C TYR A 424 -23.34 -9.36 -12.99
N LYS A 425 -22.02 -9.11 -13.04
CA LYS A 425 -21.42 -7.87 -12.57
C LYS A 425 -20.53 -7.28 -13.66
N TYR A 426 -20.60 -5.97 -13.85
CA TYR A 426 -19.74 -5.23 -14.76
C TYR A 426 -19.15 -4.00 -14.09
N TYR A 427 -17.93 -3.63 -14.48
CA TYR A 427 -17.41 -2.29 -14.25
C TYR A 427 -16.60 -1.84 -15.46
N ILE A 428 -16.45 -0.53 -15.59
CA ILE A 428 -15.73 0.12 -16.67
C ILE A 428 -14.54 0.88 -16.08
N ARG A 429 -13.39 0.82 -16.75
CA ARG A 429 -12.21 1.63 -16.43
C ARG A 429 -11.88 2.52 -17.61
N ALA A 430 -11.66 3.82 -17.36
CA ALA A 430 -11.08 4.71 -18.36
C ALA A 430 -9.60 4.37 -18.54
N LEU A 431 -9.12 4.46 -19.78
CA LEU A 431 -7.72 4.25 -20.15
C LEU A 431 -7.06 5.60 -20.40
N TYR A 432 -6.07 5.94 -19.57
CA TYR A 432 -5.25 7.15 -19.67
C TYR A 432 -3.87 6.77 -20.20
N TYR A 433 -3.63 7.01 -21.49
CA TYR A 433 -2.50 6.43 -22.24
C TYR A 433 -2.46 4.89 -22.11
N ASN A 434 -1.52 4.34 -21.34
CA ASN A 434 -1.37 2.90 -21.09
C ASN A 434 -1.79 2.50 -19.67
N MET A 435 -2.42 3.40 -18.90
CA MET A 435 -2.81 3.18 -17.51
C MET A 435 -4.32 3.10 -17.37
N GLU A 436 -4.81 2.17 -16.56
CA GLU A 436 -6.24 2.07 -16.25
C GLU A 436 -6.58 2.87 -14.99
N GLY A 437 -7.60 3.72 -15.08
CA GLY A 437 -8.05 4.52 -13.95
C GLY A 437 -8.86 3.76 -12.91
N CYS A 438 -9.48 4.50 -12.01
CA CYS A 438 -10.40 3.99 -11.00
C CYS A 438 -11.58 3.26 -11.68
N PRO A 439 -12.06 2.11 -11.16
CA PRO A 439 -13.24 1.44 -11.68
C PRO A 439 -14.50 2.29 -11.45
N SER A 440 -15.43 2.24 -12.41
CA SER A 440 -16.80 2.74 -12.23
C SER A 440 -17.49 2.04 -11.06
N ASP A 441 -18.64 2.56 -10.65
CA ASP A 441 -19.53 1.78 -9.80
C ASP A 441 -19.90 0.47 -10.51
N THR A 442 -20.03 -0.61 -9.74
CA THR A 442 -20.31 -1.93 -10.29
C THR A 442 -21.79 -2.01 -10.68
N ILE A 443 -22.06 -2.27 -11.95
CA ILE A 443 -23.39 -2.66 -12.43
C ILE A 443 -23.59 -4.10 -12.01
N GLU A 444 -24.68 -4.39 -11.30
CA GLU A 444 -24.98 -5.73 -10.78
C GLU A 444 -26.46 -6.08 -10.98
N PHE A 445 -26.72 -7.23 -11.60
CA PHE A 445 -28.08 -7.73 -11.79
C PHE A 445 -28.11 -9.25 -12.01
N ILE A 446 -29.26 -9.87 -11.75
CA ILE A 446 -29.50 -11.29 -12.05
C ILE A 446 -30.16 -11.39 -13.42
N PHE A 447 -29.67 -12.27 -14.31
CA PHE A 447 -30.34 -12.62 -15.56
C PHE A 447 -31.13 -13.93 -15.39
N PRO A 448 -32.39 -14.03 -15.88
CA PRO A 448 -33.19 -12.99 -16.55
C PRO A 448 -33.45 -11.80 -15.64
N TYR A 449 -33.27 -10.60 -16.18
CA TYR A 449 -33.37 -9.35 -15.43
C TYR A 449 -34.80 -9.07 -15.03
N GLN A 450 -35.10 -9.27 -13.76
CA GLN A 450 -36.33 -8.77 -13.16
C GLN A 450 -36.03 -7.39 -12.61
N ASN A 451 -36.43 -6.37 -13.38
CA ASN A 451 -36.37 -5.01 -12.90
C ASN A 451 -37.24 -4.94 -11.63
N VAL A 452 -36.63 -4.73 -10.45
CA VAL A 452 -37.38 -4.56 -9.19
C VAL A 452 -38.18 -3.23 -9.22
N ASN A 453 -38.01 -2.43 -10.28
CA ASN A 453 -38.79 -1.25 -10.64
C ASN A 453 -39.63 -1.43 -11.93
N GLU A 454 -39.87 -2.65 -12.40
CA GLU A 454 -41.09 -2.90 -13.17
C GLU A 454 -42.22 -3.02 -12.13
N PRO A 455 -43.18 -2.07 -12.09
CA PRO A 455 -44.36 -2.33 -11.32
C PRO A 455 -44.95 -3.62 -11.89
N SER A 456 -45.24 -4.61 -11.04
CA SER A 456 -46.33 -5.54 -11.36
C SER A 456 -47.40 -4.68 -11.98
N THR A 457 -47.77 -4.89 -13.26
CA THR A 457 -48.69 -3.99 -13.98
C THR A 457 -49.73 -3.54 -12.98
N PRO A 458 -49.74 -2.26 -12.53
CA PRO A 458 -50.70 -1.87 -11.53
C PRO A 458 -52.00 -2.12 -12.25
N GLY A 459 -52.81 -3.09 -11.76
CA GLY A 459 -54.08 -3.39 -12.38
C GLY A 459 -54.73 -2.04 -12.66
N LEU A 460 -55.03 -1.77 -13.94
CA LEU A 460 -55.33 -0.44 -14.47
C LEU A 460 -56.05 0.37 -13.40
N ILE A 461 -55.46 1.40 -12.81
CA ILE A 461 -56.10 2.10 -11.69
C ILE A 461 -57.04 3.18 -12.22
N THR A 462 -58.26 3.23 -11.71
CA THR A 462 -59.18 4.31 -12.07
C THR A 462 -58.62 5.65 -11.59
N ARG A 463 -58.31 6.56 -12.51
CA ARG A 463 -57.80 7.90 -12.18
C ARG A 463 -58.20 8.94 -13.22
N LEU A 464 -58.41 10.16 -12.75
CA LEU A 464 -58.60 11.35 -13.59
C LEU A 464 -57.27 12.10 -13.72
N LYS A 465 -56.75 12.23 -14.94
CA LYS A 465 -55.47 12.89 -15.22
C LYS A 465 -55.67 14.42 -15.31
N THR A 466 -54.57 15.15 -15.22
CA THR A 466 -54.54 16.59 -15.50
C THR A 466 -54.87 16.85 -16.97
N ASN A 467 -55.70 17.84 -17.24
CA ASN A 467 -56.03 18.24 -18.61
C ASN A 467 -54.82 18.92 -19.28
N TYR A 468 -54.63 18.72 -20.58
CA TYR A 468 -53.56 19.36 -21.35
C TYR A 468 -54.08 19.93 -22.68
N PRO A 469 -53.73 21.18 -23.04
CA PRO A 469 -52.97 22.15 -22.22
C PRO A 469 -53.76 22.66 -20.98
N ASN A 470 -53.07 23.20 -19.98
CA ASN A 470 -53.65 23.92 -18.83
C ASN A 470 -52.62 24.95 -18.30
N PRO A 471 -52.85 26.28 -18.42
CA PRO A 471 -54.03 26.92 -18.99
C PRO A 471 -54.23 26.62 -20.48
N PHE A 472 -55.46 26.72 -20.98
CA PHE A 472 -55.81 26.41 -22.38
C PHE A 472 -56.61 27.52 -23.05
N ASN A 473 -56.56 27.59 -24.38
CA ASN A 473 -57.31 28.54 -25.21
C ASN A 473 -57.65 27.95 -26.60
N PRO A 474 -58.92 27.76 -26.98
CA PRO A 474 -60.07 27.46 -26.13
C PRO A 474 -60.22 25.94 -25.91
N THR A 475 -59.29 25.10 -26.37
CA THR A 475 -59.39 23.62 -26.31
C THR A 475 -58.41 22.96 -25.35
N THR A 476 -58.89 22.00 -24.58
CA THR A 476 -58.07 21.11 -23.73
C THR A 476 -58.55 19.67 -23.80
N THR A 477 -57.64 18.72 -23.65
CA THR A 477 -57.94 17.29 -23.58
C THR A 477 -57.93 16.85 -22.12
N ILE A 478 -59.04 16.24 -21.69
CA ILE A 478 -59.19 15.62 -20.38
C ILE A 478 -59.00 14.11 -20.55
N SER A 479 -57.98 13.55 -19.91
CA SER A 479 -57.67 12.12 -19.96
C SER A 479 -58.07 11.43 -18.66
N PHE A 480 -58.56 10.19 -18.74
CA PHE A 480 -58.82 9.37 -17.57
C PHE A 480 -58.63 7.88 -17.87
N ASP A 481 -58.28 7.12 -16.83
CA ASP A 481 -58.15 5.66 -16.89
C ASP A 481 -59.29 5.04 -16.06
N LEU A 482 -59.85 3.92 -16.52
CA LEU A 482 -60.87 3.14 -15.82
C LEU A 482 -60.38 1.72 -15.55
N ALA A 483 -60.35 1.31 -14.29
CA ALA A 483 -59.92 -0.02 -13.86
C ALA A 483 -60.86 -1.16 -14.21
N GLU A 484 -62.15 -0.86 -14.12
CA GLU A 484 -63.24 -1.83 -14.20
C GLU A 484 -64.24 -1.35 -15.24
N ALA A 485 -64.90 -2.30 -15.90
CA ALA A 485 -66.00 -1.97 -16.80
C ALA A 485 -67.16 -1.35 -16.01
N GLY A 486 -67.76 -0.30 -16.54
CA GLY A 486 -68.93 0.31 -15.90
C GLY A 486 -69.26 1.70 -16.40
N LYS A 487 -70.35 2.25 -15.85
CA LYS A 487 -70.82 3.59 -16.18
C LYS A 487 -69.85 4.64 -15.63
N ALA A 488 -69.36 5.51 -16.51
CA ALA A 488 -68.55 6.66 -16.14
C ALA A 488 -69.12 7.95 -16.73
N LYS A 489 -69.11 9.03 -15.94
CA LYS A 489 -69.62 10.34 -16.32
C LYS A 489 -68.56 11.41 -16.09
N LEU A 490 -68.18 12.13 -17.15
CA LEU A 490 -67.29 13.29 -17.07
C LEU A 490 -68.11 14.57 -17.23
N SER A 491 -68.06 15.46 -16.24
CA SER A 491 -68.82 16.71 -16.21
C SER A 491 -67.92 17.90 -15.87
N ILE A 492 -68.27 19.10 -16.35
CA ILE A 492 -67.54 20.36 -16.12
C ILE A 492 -68.42 21.30 -15.29
N TYR A 493 -67.82 21.95 -14.30
CA TYR A 493 -68.44 22.86 -13.35
C TYR A 493 -67.70 24.21 -13.32
N ASN A 494 -68.42 25.29 -13.05
CA ASN A 494 -67.81 26.60 -12.78
C ASN A 494 -67.38 26.72 -11.30
N ILE A 495 -66.76 27.84 -10.93
CA ILE A 495 -66.30 28.10 -9.54
C ILE A 495 -67.42 28.13 -8.49
N LYS A 496 -68.68 28.36 -8.92
CA LYS A 496 -69.87 28.30 -8.04
C LYS A 496 -70.42 26.88 -7.89
N GLY A 497 -69.77 25.88 -8.48
CA GLY A 497 -70.22 24.48 -8.48
C GLY A 497 -71.40 24.20 -9.42
N GLN A 498 -71.75 25.14 -10.31
CA GLN A 498 -72.84 24.95 -11.27
C GLN A 498 -72.34 24.14 -12.47
N LEU A 499 -73.15 23.18 -12.93
CA LEU A 499 -72.85 22.34 -14.09
C LEU A 499 -72.82 23.20 -15.36
N VAL A 500 -71.69 23.18 -16.06
CA VAL A 500 -71.46 23.85 -17.34
C VAL A 500 -71.83 22.91 -18.49
N LYS A 501 -71.31 21.67 -18.46
CA LYS A 501 -71.53 20.68 -19.52
C LYS A 501 -71.22 19.26 -19.05
N VAL A 502 -72.01 18.28 -19.46
CA VAL A 502 -71.63 16.86 -19.40
C VAL A 502 -70.89 16.54 -20.69
N MET A 503 -69.65 16.05 -20.56
CA MET A 503 -68.76 15.78 -21.68
C MET A 503 -68.94 14.37 -22.23
N VAL A 504 -69.10 13.39 -21.33
CA VAL A 504 -69.46 12.02 -21.69
C VAL A 504 -70.18 11.36 -20.53
N GLU A 505 -71.15 10.50 -20.84
CA GLU A 505 -71.85 9.64 -19.87
C GLU A 505 -72.20 8.32 -20.57
N ASP A 506 -71.36 7.29 -20.39
CA ASP A 506 -71.51 6.00 -21.09
C ASP A 506 -70.97 4.83 -20.26
N ASN A 507 -71.19 3.60 -20.72
CA ASN A 507 -70.55 2.39 -20.21
C ASN A 507 -69.23 2.15 -20.94
N PHE A 508 -68.14 2.13 -20.18
CA PHE A 508 -66.80 1.94 -20.71
C PHE A 508 -66.24 0.56 -20.32
N THR A 509 -65.37 0.03 -21.17
CA THR A 509 -64.49 -1.10 -20.83
C THR A 509 -63.28 -0.58 -20.03
N PRO A 510 -62.49 -1.45 -19.38
CA PRO A 510 -61.22 -1.02 -18.80
C PRO A 510 -60.30 -0.45 -19.88
N GLY A 511 -59.80 0.78 -19.69
CA GLY A 511 -58.91 1.43 -20.65
C GLY A 511 -58.61 2.89 -20.32
N SER A 512 -57.83 3.53 -21.19
CA SER A 512 -57.56 4.98 -21.16
C SER A 512 -58.43 5.71 -22.19
N TYR A 513 -59.02 6.83 -21.77
CA TYR A 513 -59.94 7.63 -22.57
C TYR A 513 -59.53 9.10 -22.58
N ASN A 514 -59.77 9.77 -23.71
CA ASN A 514 -59.49 11.19 -23.93
C ASN A 514 -60.76 11.90 -24.39
N VAL A 515 -61.12 13.00 -23.73
CA VAL A 515 -62.29 13.81 -24.06
C VAL A 515 -61.88 15.27 -24.21
N VAL A 516 -62.17 15.86 -25.37
CA VAL A 516 -61.78 17.24 -25.68
C VAL A 516 -62.90 18.21 -25.27
N TRP A 517 -62.57 19.22 -24.47
CA TRP A 517 -63.45 20.36 -24.20
C TRP A 517 -62.96 21.61 -24.93
N ASN A 518 -63.89 22.33 -25.56
CA ASN A 518 -63.64 23.51 -26.39
C ASN A 518 -64.11 24.82 -25.75
N GLY A 519 -64.26 24.86 -24.42
CA GLY A 519 -64.67 26.07 -23.71
C GLY A 519 -66.13 26.49 -23.95
N LYS A 520 -67.01 25.54 -24.30
CA LYS A 520 -68.45 25.79 -24.51
C LYS A 520 -69.33 25.09 -23.48
N ASP A 521 -70.45 25.72 -23.13
CA ASP A 521 -71.48 25.16 -22.26
C ASP A 521 -72.42 24.20 -23.00
N SER A 522 -73.46 23.71 -22.31
CA SER A 522 -74.51 22.84 -22.86
C SER A 522 -75.38 23.50 -23.94
N ARG A 523 -75.41 24.83 -24.02
CA ARG A 523 -76.10 25.61 -25.07
C ARG A 523 -75.16 25.97 -26.22
N ASN A 524 -73.96 25.39 -26.25
CA ASN A 524 -72.91 25.64 -27.24
C ASN A 524 -72.41 27.11 -27.25
N GLN A 525 -72.60 27.83 -26.16
CA GLN A 525 -72.11 29.20 -25.97
C GLN A 525 -70.73 29.18 -25.31
N ASN A 526 -69.87 30.14 -25.68
CA ASN A 526 -68.53 30.25 -25.09
C ASN A 526 -68.64 30.68 -23.62
N VAL A 527 -67.98 29.96 -22.72
CA VAL A 527 -67.89 30.35 -21.31
C VAL A 527 -66.83 31.46 -21.10
N SER A 528 -66.84 32.15 -19.96
CA SER A 528 -65.86 33.20 -19.65
C SER A 528 -64.48 32.62 -19.30
N SER A 529 -63.40 33.38 -19.51
CA SER A 529 -62.08 33.01 -18.96
C SER A 529 -62.18 32.86 -17.43
N GLY A 530 -61.44 31.91 -16.87
CA GLY A 530 -61.49 31.63 -15.43
C GLY A 530 -61.25 30.17 -15.07
N VAL A 531 -61.44 29.87 -13.79
CA VAL A 531 -61.25 28.53 -13.22
C VAL A 531 -62.52 27.69 -13.38
N TYR A 532 -62.34 26.48 -13.89
CA TYR A 532 -63.36 25.45 -14.02
C TYR A 532 -62.89 24.16 -13.34
N PHE A 533 -63.84 23.30 -12.98
CA PHE A 533 -63.57 21.99 -12.42
C PHE A 533 -64.15 20.92 -13.35
N TYR A 534 -63.41 19.87 -13.64
CA TYR A 534 -63.93 18.69 -14.32
C TYR A 534 -63.93 17.52 -13.35
N ARG A 535 -65.02 16.74 -13.40
CA ARG A 535 -65.33 15.69 -12.44
C ARG A 535 -65.69 14.41 -13.16
N LEU A 536 -64.96 13.34 -12.83
CA LEU A 536 -65.23 11.98 -13.28
C LEU A 536 -65.95 11.22 -12.15
N GLU A 537 -67.17 10.80 -12.43
CA GLU A 537 -67.98 9.97 -11.53
C GLU A 537 -68.03 8.55 -12.10
N THR A 538 -67.61 7.56 -11.30
CA THR A 538 -67.73 6.14 -11.60
C THR A 538 -68.60 5.46 -10.53
N LYS A 539 -68.88 4.16 -10.67
CA LYS A 539 -69.74 3.40 -9.75
C LYS A 539 -69.40 3.59 -8.26
N ASN A 540 -68.11 3.66 -7.91
CA ASN A 540 -67.65 3.69 -6.51
C ASN A 540 -66.74 4.89 -6.18
N LYS A 541 -66.35 5.72 -7.16
CA LYS A 541 -65.35 6.80 -6.96
C LYS A 541 -65.74 8.07 -7.71
N VAL A 542 -65.42 9.21 -7.11
CA VAL A 542 -65.57 10.53 -7.73
C VAL A 542 -64.23 11.24 -7.69
N PHE A 543 -63.74 11.68 -8.84
CA PHE A 543 -62.48 12.41 -8.98
C PHE A 543 -62.78 13.80 -9.52
N THR A 544 -62.20 14.84 -8.93
CA THR A 544 -62.36 16.23 -9.39
C THR A 544 -60.99 16.87 -9.58
N GLN A 545 -60.81 17.59 -10.67
CA GLN A 545 -59.59 18.34 -10.99
C GLN A 545 -59.95 19.75 -11.49
N ARG A 546 -59.02 20.68 -11.38
CA ARG A 546 -59.20 22.08 -11.79
C ARG A 546 -58.51 22.37 -13.12
N MET A 547 -59.07 23.27 -13.91
CA MET A 547 -58.50 23.77 -15.17
C MET A 547 -58.71 25.27 -15.31
N MET A 548 -57.82 25.93 -16.05
CA MET A 548 -57.87 27.37 -16.30
C MET A 548 -58.06 27.64 -17.81
N LEU A 549 -59.20 28.25 -18.14
CA LEU A 549 -59.47 28.75 -19.48
C LEU A 549 -58.94 30.18 -19.60
N LEU A 550 -58.03 30.41 -20.55
CA LEU A 550 -57.63 31.73 -21.01
C LEU A 550 -58.31 31.99 -22.36
N LYS A 551 -58.74 33.24 -22.58
CA LYS A 551 -59.19 33.70 -23.90
C LYS A 551 -58.13 34.62 -24.47
#